data_AF-A0A5J4RLX6-F1
#
_entry.id   AF-A0A5J4RLX6-F1
#
_cell.length_a   1.000
_cell.length_b   1.000
_cell.length_c   1.000
_cell.angle_alpha   90.00
_cell.angle_beta   90.00
_cell.angle_gamma   90.00
#
_symmetry.space_group_name_H-M   'P 1'
#
loop_
_entity.id
_entity.type
_entity.pdbx_description
1 polymer ?
#
loop_
_entity_poly.entity_id
_entity_poly.type
_entity_poly.pdbx_seq_one_letter_code
_entity_poly.pdbx_strand_id
1 'polypeptide(L)'
;ACCNLYEMYDAVAMNKDLAKKNDPAANGWADKAKEFYVRDSLLTIHYNKEIAGGKWNHIMDQTHIGYTYWQQPPRNVMPKTEIVLQTQPLLPPIFVENDGYVSIEATHYTRAANGTNTSWIVIPDLSKTLSGVTTTPITVTPGKDTYLEYEIELSSTGEIKVEVLISPTLNFNANRGLRYAVSFDGGEEHIMNINKEYNQRQMERWQANSINSTVTTHTVPTSGKHTLHFRALDPGIVLQKILIDMGGLKPSYLGAPESKTKK
;
A
#
# COMPACT_ATOMS: atom_id res chain seq x y z
N ALA A 1 -27.99 -0.64 9.62
CA ALA A 1 -28.39 0.71 9.21
C ALA A 1 -27.80 1.78 10.14
N CYS A 2 -28.20 1.86 11.41
CA CYS A 2 -27.77 2.94 12.31
C CYS A 2 -26.26 3.10 12.49
N CYS A 3 -25.51 2.01 12.70
CA CYS A 3 -24.05 2.06 12.82
C CYS A 3 -23.39 2.66 11.57
N ASN A 4 -23.78 2.17 10.38
CA ASN A 4 -23.31 2.68 9.09
C ASN A 4 -23.62 4.17 8.91
N LEU A 5 -24.82 4.61 9.32
CA LEU A 5 -25.19 6.03 9.25
C LEU A 5 -24.32 6.89 10.18
N TYR A 6 -23.97 6.37 11.36
CA TYR A 6 -23.08 7.02 12.30
C TYR A 6 -21.66 7.16 11.74
N GLU A 7 -21.11 6.07 11.21
CA GLU A 7 -19.79 6.02 10.57
C GLU A 7 -19.72 6.95 9.35
N MET A 8 -20.80 7.06 8.58
CA MET A 8 -20.89 8.02 7.47
C MET A 8 -20.72 9.46 7.94
N TYR A 9 -21.45 9.88 8.99
CA TYR A 9 -21.35 11.25 9.49
C TYR A 9 -20.06 11.51 10.25
N ASP A 10 -19.49 10.50 10.92
CA ASP A 10 -18.15 10.57 11.50
C ASP A 10 -17.09 10.80 10.41
N ALA A 11 -17.14 10.03 9.32
CA ALA A 11 -16.25 10.22 8.18
C ALA A 11 -16.38 11.62 7.54
N VAL A 12 -17.61 12.14 7.43
CA VAL A 12 -17.86 13.52 6.96
C VAL A 12 -17.27 14.56 7.93
N ALA A 13 -17.37 14.34 9.25
CA ALA A 13 -16.79 15.22 10.25
C ALA A 13 -15.25 15.22 10.18
N MET A 14 -14.64 14.04 10.09
CA MET A 14 -13.19 13.86 9.93
C MET A 14 -12.68 14.51 8.65
N ASN A 15 -13.38 14.30 7.53
CA ASN A 15 -13.07 14.96 6.26
C ASN A 15 -13.04 16.48 6.40
N LYS A 16 -14.07 17.08 7.01
CA LYS A 16 -14.14 18.54 7.21
C LYS A 16 -13.08 19.07 8.16
N ASP A 17 -12.77 18.35 9.23
CA ASP A 17 -11.72 18.75 10.17
C ASP A 17 -10.32 18.74 9.51
N LEU A 18 -10.01 17.68 8.78
CA LEU A 18 -8.74 17.54 8.05
C LEU A 18 -8.64 18.52 6.89
N ALA A 19 -9.73 18.77 6.17
CA ALA A 19 -9.76 19.73 5.08
C ALA A 19 -9.50 21.17 5.55
N LYS A 20 -10.03 21.57 6.71
CA LYS A 20 -9.70 22.86 7.35
C LYS A 20 -8.21 23.00 7.68
N LYS A 21 -7.52 21.87 7.91
CA LYS A 21 -6.09 21.81 8.19
C LYS A 21 -5.24 21.68 6.92
N ASN A 22 -5.85 21.67 5.73
CA ASN A 22 -5.22 21.35 4.46
C ASN A 22 -4.48 19.99 4.47
N ASP A 23 -5.00 19.02 5.21
CA ASP A 23 -4.44 17.67 5.27
C ASP A 23 -5.03 16.80 4.15
N PRO A 24 -4.21 16.27 3.21
CA PRO A 24 -4.67 15.38 2.14
C PRO A 24 -5.35 14.10 2.62
N ALA A 25 -5.12 13.67 3.88
CA ALA A 25 -5.84 12.55 4.48
C ALA A 25 -7.37 12.77 4.49
N ALA A 26 -7.83 14.02 4.38
CA ALA A 26 -9.24 14.37 4.19
C ALA A 26 -9.86 13.60 3.01
N ASN A 27 -9.12 13.38 1.93
CA ASN A 27 -9.63 12.72 0.72
C ASN A 27 -10.03 11.26 0.99
N GLY A 28 -9.23 10.52 1.77
CA GLY A 28 -9.56 9.14 2.17
C GLY A 28 -10.82 9.07 3.04
N TRP A 29 -11.06 10.08 3.89
CA TRP A 29 -12.32 10.18 4.64
C TRP A 29 -13.51 10.56 3.76
N ALA A 30 -13.30 11.32 2.68
CA ALA A 30 -14.34 11.56 1.68
C ALA A 30 -14.76 10.26 0.97
N ASP A 31 -13.79 9.39 0.66
CA ASP A 31 -14.04 8.08 0.06
C ASP A 31 -14.82 7.16 1.01
N LYS A 32 -14.43 7.10 2.30
CA LYS A 32 -15.20 6.36 3.33
C LYS A 32 -16.63 6.86 3.46
N ALA A 33 -16.85 8.17 3.48
CA ALA A 33 -18.21 8.73 3.52
C ALA A 33 -19.05 8.29 2.31
N LYS A 34 -18.43 8.22 1.13
CA LYS A 34 -19.06 7.71 -0.10
C LYS A 34 -19.37 6.22 0.00
N GLU A 35 -18.45 5.42 0.54
CA GLU A 35 -18.63 3.99 0.76
C GLU A 35 -19.82 3.72 1.69
N PHE A 36 -19.87 4.38 2.85
CA PHE A 36 -20.98 4.21 3.79
C PHE A 36 -22.32 4.67 3.21
N TYR A 37 -22.33 5.74 2.39
CA TYR A 37 -23.52 6.17 1.68
C TYR A 37 -24.02 5.11 0.66
N VAL A 38 -23.11 4.48 -0.08
CA VAL A 38 -23.46 3.36 -0.98
C VAL A 38 -23.97 2.17 -0.17
N ARG A 39 -23.29 1.82 0.94
CA ARG A 39 -23.68 0.71 1.81
C ARG A 39 -25.08 0.89 2.40
N ASP A 40 -25.49 2.11 2.72
CA ASP A 40 -26.86 2.42 3.16
C ASP A 40 -27.91 2.00 2.12
N SER A 41 -27.68 2.33 0.84
CA SER A 41 -28.56 1.94 -0.26
C SER A 41 -28.62 0.42 -0.45
N LEU A 42 -27.49 -0.28 -0.28
CA LEU A 42 -27.41 -1.74 -0.38
C LEU A 42 -28.18 -2.43 0.75
N LEU A 43 -28.09 -1.91 1.99
CA LEU A 43 -28.86 -2.42 3.12
C LEU A 43 -30.37 -2.28 2.88
N THR A 44 -30.80 -1.18 2.27
CA THR A 44 -32.20 -0.94 1.90
C THR A 44 -32.68 -1.95 0.85
N ILE A 45 -31.87 -2.19 -0.19
CA ILE A 45 -32.18 -3.19 -1.22
C ILE A 45 -32.28 -4.59 -0.60
N HIS A 46 -31.30 -4.99 0.21
CA HIS A 46 -31.26 -6.29 0.86
C HIS A 46 -32.52 -6.53 1.71
N TYR A 47 -32.92 -5.54 2.51
CA TYR A 47 -34.12 -5.64 3.33
C TYR A 47 -35.40 -5.81 2.48
N ASN A 48 -35.56 -4.97 1.47
CA ASN A 48 -36.78 -4.92 0.68
C ASN A 48 -36.92 -6.09 -0.29
N LYS A 49 -35.81 -6.59 -0.86
CA LYS A 49 -35.83 -7.53 -1.98
C LYS A 49 -35.37 -8.94 -1.64
N GLU A 50 -34.51 -9.10 -0.64
CA GLU A 50 -33.87 -10.40 -0.36
C GLU A 50 -34.42 -11.04 0.92
N ILE A 51 -34.59 -10.26 2.00
CA ILE A 51 -35.11 -10.79 3.27
C ILE A 51 -36.52 -11.37 3.06
N ALA A 52 -36.69 -12.61 3.51
CA ALA A 52 -37.93 -13.36 3.38
C ALA A 52 -38.48 -13.40 1.93
N GLY A 53 -37.57 -13.46 0.95
CA GLY A 53 -37.93 -13.50 -0.48
C GLY A 53 -38.60 -12.22 -0.97
N GLY A 54 -38.30 -11.07 -0.35
CA GLY A 54 -38.87 -9.77 -0.73
C GLY A 54 -40.26 -9.50 -0.18
N LYS A 55 -40.71 -10.26 0.84
CA LYS A 55 -42.01 -10.05 1.50
C LYS A 55 -42.21 -8.61 2.00
N TRP A 56 -41.13 -7.96 2.42
CA TRP A 56 -41.15 -6.62 3.04
C TRP A 56 -40.75 -5.51 2.06
N ASN A 57 -41.00 -5.72 0.77
CA ASN A 57 -40.69 -4.72 -0.25
C ASN A 57 -41.38 -3.37 0.05
N HIS A 58 -40.63 -2.28 -0.13
CA HIS A 58 -41.00 -0.89 0.16
C HIS A 58 -41.10 -0.50 1.64
N ILE A 59 -40.88 -1.41 2.59
CA ILE A 59 -40.92 -1.07 4.02
C ILE A 59 -39.76 -0.14 4.43
N MET A 60 -38.61 -0.21 3.76
CA MET A 60 -37.42 0.60 4.07
C MET A 60 -37.14 1.72 3.06
N ASP A 61 -38.13 2.19 2.31
CA ASP A 61 -37.95 3.23 1.28
C ASP A 61 -37.89 4.67 1.85
N GLN A 62 -38.07 4.83 3.16
CA GLN A 62 -38.06 6.14 3.81
C GLN A 62 -36.73 6.86 3.60
N THR A 63 -36.79 8.10 3.13
CA THR A 63 -35.61 8.95 3.01
C THR A 63 -35.17 9.46 4.38
N HIS A 64 -33.88 9.36 4.66
CA HIS A 64 -33.29 9.59 5.99
C HIS A 64 -31.91 10.26 5.94
N ILE A 65 -31.40 10.60 4.74
CA ILE A 65 -30.13 11.31 4.55
C ILE A 65 -30.35 12.58 3.72
N GLY A 66 -29.91 13.73 4.22
CA GLY A 66 -29.99 15.01 3.50
C GLY A 66 -31.13 15.92 3.93
N TYR A 67 -31.63 15.80 5.17
CA TYR A 67 -32.59 16.73 5.73
C TYR A 67 -31.94 18.12 5.90
N THR A 68 -32.61 19.16 5.40
CA THR A 68 -32.22 20.57 5.59
C THR A 68 -33.22 21.36 6.43
N TYR A 69 -34.38 20.76 6.70
CA TYR A 69 -35.44 21.25 7.58
C TYR A 69 -36.26 20.05 8.09
N TRP A 70 -37.43 20.28 8.69
CA TRP A 70 -38.22 19.23 9.35
C TRP A 70 -38.78 18.16 8.40
N GLN A 71 -39.08 18.50 7.14
CA GLN A 71 -39.66 17.56 6.18
C GLN A 71 -38.56 16.74 5.48
N GLN A 72 -38.93 15.52 5.11
CA GLN A 72 -38.05 14.61 4.37
C GLN A 72 -37.64 15.12 2.99
N PRO A 73 -36.40 14.85 2.54
CA PRO A 73 -35.99 15.11 1.17
C PRO A 73 -36.65 14.10 0.21
N PRO A 74 -36.79 14.43 -1.08
CA PRO A 74 -37.37 13.53 -2.09
C PRO A 74 -36.50 12.30 -2.38
N ARG A 75 -35.21 12.35 -2.03
CA ARG A 75 -34.26 11.22 -2.13
C ARG A 75 -33.19 11.38 -1.06
N ASN A 76 -32.51 10.29 -0.72
CA ASN A 76 -31.26 10.38 0.04
C ASN A 76 -30.24 11.22 -0.76
N VAL A 77 -29.52 12.10 -0.06
CA VAL A 77 -28.50 12.97 -0.65
C VAL A 77 -27.18 12.78 0.09
N MET A 78 -26.12 12.44 -0.63
CA MET A 78 -24.79 12.29 -0.06
C MET A 78 -24.35 13.58 0.63
N PRO A 79 -23.91 13.53 1.91
CA PRO A 79 -23.39 14.70 2.59
C PRO A 79 -22.17 15.29 1.85
N LYS A 80 -22.07 16.62 1.84
CA LYS A 80 -20.95 17.32 1.20
C LYS A 80 -19.64 17.04 1.95
N THR A 81 -18.64 16.59 1.20
CA THR A 81 -17.24 16.44 1.61
C THR A 81 -16.36 17.45 0.85
N GLU A 82 -15.15 17.67 1.36
CA GLU A 82 -14.15 18.55 0.76
C GLU A 82 -13.00 17.71 0.20
N ILE A 83 -12.45 18.17 -0.93
CA ILE A 83 -11.26 17.58 -1.53
C ILE A 83 -10.12 18.57 -1.32
N VAL A 84 -9.06 18.11 -0.66
CA VAL A 84 -7.82 18.87 -0.50
C VAL A 84 -6.93 18.56 -1.69
N LEU A 85 -6.73 19.56 -2.54
CA LEU A 85 -5.77 19.47 -3.65
C LEU A 85 -4.36 19.57 -3.10
N GLN A 86 -3.53 18.58 -3.40
CA GLN A 86 -2.13 18.54 -2.98
C GLN A 86 -1.32 19.51 -3.86
N THR A 87 -1.11 20.74 -3.40
CA THR A 87 -0.44 21.82 -4.16
C THR A 87 1.07 21.88 -3.97
N GLN A 88 1.62 21.09 -3.07
CA GLN A 88 3.07 20.87 -2.96
C GLN A 88 3.35 19.45 -3.43
N PRO A 89 4.30 19.22 -4.36
CA PRO A 89 4.87 17.89 -4.49
C PRO A 89 5.40 17.54 -3.10
N LEU A 90 4.91 16.45 -2.51
CA LEU A 90 5.51 15.90 -1.31
C LEU A 90 7.01 15.78 -1.62
N LEU A 91 7.85 16.48 -0.85
CA LEU A 91 9.27 16.17 -0.86
C LEU A 91 9.36 14.67 -0.58
N PRO A 92 10.09 13.92 -1.41
CA PRO A 92 10.12 12.48 -1.28
C PRO A 92 10.60 12.10 0.13
N PRO A 93 9.98 11.09 0.76
CA PRO A 93 10.29 10.76 2.14
C PRO A 93 11.74 10.28 2.28
N ILE A 94 12.43 10.75 3.31
CA ILE A 94 13.71 10.20 3.76
C ILE A 94 13.45 9.39 5.03
N PHE A 95 13.58 8.07 4.97
CA PHE A 95 13.29 7.20 6.12
C PHE A 95 14.47 7.16 7.08
N VAL A 96 14.20 7.42 8.36
CA VAL A 96 15.25 7.52 9.37
C VAL A 96 15.34 6.23 10.16
N GLU A 97 16.57 5.76 10.38
CA GLU A 97 16.85 4.69 11.33
C GLU A 97 16.31 5.02 12.71
N ASN A 98 15.60 4.07 13.30
CA ASN A 98 15.20 4.13 14.70
C ASN A 98 15.14 2.71 15.28
N ASP A 99 15.59 2.56 16.52
CA ASP A 99 15.64 1.26 17.21
C ASP A 99 16.40 0.16 16.43
N GLY A 100 17.42 0.54 15.65
CA GLY A 100 18.27 -0.39 14.89
C GLY A 100 17.62 -1.01 13.64
N TYR A 101 16.58 -0.39 13.09
CA TYR A 101 16.00 -0.78 11.81
C TYR A 101 15.44 0.42 11.02
N VAL A 102 15.19 0.19 9.73
CA VAL A 102 14.34 1.02 8.87
C VAL A 102 13.27 0.16 8.23
N SER A 103 12.02 0.61 8.24
CA SER A 103 10.89 -0.08 7.62
C SER A 103 10.17 0.84 6.64
N ILE A 104 9.93 0.35 5.42
CA ILE A 104 9.44 1.18 4.30
C ILE A 104 8.33 0.43 3.56
N GLU A 105 7.13 1.03 3.48
CA GLU A 105 6.07 0.53 2.60
C GLU A 105 6.43 0.79 1.13
N ALA A 106 6.19 -0.18 0.24
CA ALA A 106 6.67 -0.12 -1.14
C ALA A 106 6.19 1.10 -1.93
N THR A 107 4.98 1.61 -1.64
CA THR A 107 4.44 2.79 -2.34
C THR A 107 5.10 4.10 -1.95
N HIS A 108 5.87 4.13 -0.85
CA HIS A 108 6.53 5.35 -0.38
C HIS A 108 7.96 5.45 -0.92
N TYR A 109 8.14 5.17 -2.22
CA TYR A 109 9.39 5.42 -2.91
C TYR A 109 9.65 6.93 -3.04
N THR A 110 10.93 7.30 -3.03
CA THR A 110 11.42 8.65 -3.32
C THR A 110 11.23 8.97 -4.81
N ARG A 111 11.55 8.01 -5.67
CA ARG A 111 11.41 8.17 -7.13
C ARG A 111 11.11 6.82 -7.79
N ALA A 112 10.23 6.85 -8.77
CA ALA A 112 9.99 5.74 -9.68
C ALA A 112 10.53 6.10 -11.07
N ALA A 113 11.62 5.46 -11.48
CA ALA A 113 12.10 5.54 -12.85
C ALA A 113 11.26 4.58 -13.71
N ASN A 114 10.36 5.15 -14.51
CA ASN A 114 9.59 4.42 -15.51
C ASN A 114 10.47 4.27 -16.75
N GLY A 115 10.91 3.05 -17.05
CA GLY A 115 11.73 2.79 -18.22
C GLY A 115 10.99 3.05 -19.54
N THR A 116 11.68 2.78 -20.64
CA THR A 116 11.20 3.14 -21.99
C THR A 116 9.83 2.52 -22.33
N ASN A 117 9.59 1.27 -21.94
CA ASN A 117 8.35 0.52 -22.26
C ASN A 117 7.64 -0.04 -21.01
N THR A 118 8.05 0.38 -19.82
CA THR A 118 7.55 -0.13 -18.54
C THR A 118 7.35 1.00 -17.56
N SER A 119 6.27 0.95 -16.80
CA SER A 119 5.97 1.93 -15.75
C SER A 119 5.64 1.24 -14.45
N TRP A 120 5.97 1.88 -13.34
CA TRP A 120 5.55 1.44 -12.02
C TRP A 120 4.13 1.88 -11.74
N ILE A 121 3.35 0.97 -11.18
CA ILE A 121 2.00 1.23 -10.70
C ILE A 121 1.89 0.79 -9.24
N VAL A 122 1.09 1.54 -8.49
CA VAL A 122 0.68 1.17 -7.13
C VAL A 122 -0.64 0.42 -7.24
N ILE A 123 -0.76 -0.69 -6.53
CA ILE A 123 -1.99 -1.44 -6.33
C ILE A 123 -2.41 -1.21 -4.87
N PRO A 124 -3.39 -0.32 -4.63
CA PRO A 124 -3.91 -0.06 -3.30
C PRO A 124 -4.41 -1.35 -2.65
N ASP A 125 -4.23 -1.46 -1.33
CA ASP A 125 -4.71 -2.58 -0.50
C ASP A 125 -4.14 -3.97 -0.85
N LEU A 126 -3.22 -4.07 -1.82
CA LEU A 126 -2.52 -5.31 -2.16
C LEU A 126 -1.22 -5.46 -1.36
N SER A 127 -1.35 -5.75 -0.08
CA SER A 127 -0.28 -6.31 0.76
C SER A 127 -0.86 -6.76 2.09
N LYS A 128 0.02 -7.14 3.04
CA LYS A 128 -0.39 -7.28 4.45
C LYS A 128 -0.67 -5.95 5.16
N THR A 129 -0.28 -4.83 4.55
CA THR A 129 -0.24 -3.49 5.17
C THR A 129 -0.90 -2.47 4.26
N LEU A 130 -0.14 -1.70 3.48
CA LEU A 130 -0.64 -0.53 2.76
C LEU A 130 -0.98 -0.82 1.29
N SER A 131 -0.01 -1.31 0.52
CA SER A 131 -0.15 -1.49 -0.94
C SER A 131 0.95 -2.37 -1.51
N GLY A 132 0.80 -2.73 -2.79
CA GLY A 132 1.81 -3.39 -3.59
C GLY A 132 2.26 -2.50 -4.74
N VAL A 133 3.52 -2.63 -5.16
CA VAL A 133 4.08 -1.87 -6.29
C VAL A 133 4.66 -2.84 -7.31
N THR A 134 4.26 -2.68 -8.57
CA THR A 134 4.64 -3.58 -9.67
C THR A 134 4.81 -2.82 -10.98
N THR A 135 5.40 -3.49 -11.97
CA THR A 135 5.60 -2.93 -13.31
C THR A 135 4.47 -3.31 -14.26
N THR A 136 4.07 -2.38 -15.12
CA THR A 136 3.11 -2.58 -16.22
C THR A 136 3.71 -2.12 -17.56
N PRO A 137 3.40 -2.77 -18.69
CA PRO A 137 2.60 -3.99 -18.82
C PRO A 137 3.35 -5.25 -18.37
N ILE A 138 2.62 -6.23 -17.84
CA ILE A 138 3.18 -7.52 -17.36
C ILE A 138 3.75 -8.40 -18.48
N THR A 139 3.55 -8.02 -19.73
CA THR A 139 4.09 -8.70 -20.92
C THR A 139 5.48 -8.22 -21.31
N VAL A 140 5.99 -7.15 -20.69
CA VAL A 140 7.30 -6.56 -21.01
C VAL A 140 8.25 -6.75 -19.83
N THR A 141 9.46 -7.24 -20.12
CA THR A 141 10.52 -7.33 -19.12
C THR A 141 11.08 -5.93 -18.83
N PRO A 142 11.12 -5.49 -17.55
CA PRO A 142 11.67 -4.19 -17.19
C PRO A 142 13.17 -4.07 -17.51
N GLY A 143 13.60 -2.87 -17.92
CA GLY A 143 14.97 -2.61 -18.33
C GLY A 143 15.93 -2.19 -17.21
N LYS A 144 17.19 -1.97 -17.61
CA LYS A 144 18.15 -0.97 -17.08
C LYS A 144 17.56 0.15 -16.21
N ASP A 145 16.74 0.90 -16.92
CA ASP A 145 16.18 2.20 -16.61
C ASP A 145 14.94 2.13 -15.72
N THR A 146 14.45 0.93 -15.38
CA THR A 146 13.26 0.75 -14.54
C THR A 146 13.64 0.37 -13.13
N TYR A 147 13.48 1.30 -12.18
CA TYR A 147 13.80 1.10 -10.76
C TYR A 147 12.94 1.96 -9.84
N LEU A 148 12.80 1.50 -8.60
CA LEU A 148 12.31 2.30 -7.48
C LEU A 148 13.50 2.73 -6.63
N GLU A 149 13.45 3.97 -6.18
CA GLU A 149 14.47 4.59 -5.35
C GLU A 149 13.88 4.95 -4.00
N TYR A 150 14.62 4.64 -2.94
CA TYR A 150 14.26 4.97 -1.56
C TYR A 150 15.43 5.68 -0.90
N GLU A 151 15.20 6.88 -0.38
CA GLU A 151 16.15 7.61 0.44
C GLU A 151 16.01 7.23 1.90
N ILE A 152 17.14 6.92 2.52
CA ILE A 152 17.22 6.51 3.92
C ILE A 152 18.34 7.28 4.62
N GLU A 153 18.20 7.52 5.91
CA GLU A 153 19.24 8.12 6.74
C GLU A 153 19.60 7.16 7.86
N LEU A 154 20.84 6.67 7.81
CA LEU A 154 21.38 5.67 8.72
C LEU A 154 22.36 6.33 9.69
N SER A 155 22.21 6.03 10.97
CA SER A 155 23.17 6.36 12.02
C SER A 155 24.21 5.25 12.21
N SER A 156 23.80 4.01 11.95
CA SER A 156 24.63 2.81 12.02
C SER A 156 25.51 2.64 10.77
N THR A 157 26.69 2.06 10.97
CA THR A 157 27.63 1.69 9.89
C THR A 157 28.00 0.22 10.02
N GLY A 158 28.40 -0.41 8.92
CA GLY A 158 28.85 -1.80 8.87
C GLY A 158 27.91 -2.67 8.05
N GLU A 159 27.83 -3.94 8.41
CA GLU A 159 26.96 -4.90 7.75
C GLU A 159 25.49 -4.66 8.14
N ILE A 160 24.62 -4.60 7.13
CA ILE A 160 23.17 -4.49 7.28
C ILE A 160 22.47 -5.62 6.52
N LYS A 161 21.28 -6.01 6.97
CA LYS A 161 20.45 -6.99 6.28
C LYS A 161 19.22 -6.31 5.69
N VAL A 162 18.93 -6.59 4.44
CA VAL A 162 17.77 -6.05 3.72
C VAL A 162 16.85 -7.21 3.42
N GLU A 163 15.73 -7.26 4.13
CA GLU A 163 14.63 -8.18 3.90
C GLU A 163 13.59 -7.52 3.00
N VAL A 164 13.31 -8.16 1.86
CA VAL A 164 12.33 -7.69 0.88
C VAL A 164 11.12 -8.61 0.93
N LEU A 165 9.95 -8.02 1.16
CA LEU A 165 8.67 -8.70 1.19
C LEU A 165 7.93 -8.49 -0.13
N ILE A 166 7.65 -9.60 -0.83
CA ILE A 166 7.05 -9.61 -2.16
C ILE A 166 5.83 -10.54 -2.16
N SER A 167 4.82 -10.24 -2.97
CA SER A 167 3.71 -11.18 -3.19
C SER A 167 4.23 -12.54 -3.67
N PRO A 168 3.62 -13.65 -3.25
CA PRO A 168 4.08 -15.00 -3.58
C PRO A 168 3.67 -15.42 -5.01
N THR A 169 3.90 -14.55 -6.01
CA THR A 169 3.70 -14.86 -7.43
C THR A 169 4.53 -16.09 -7.79
N LEU A 170 3.91 -17.09 -8.43
CA LEU A 170 4.61 -18.29 -8.88
C LEU A 170 5.35 -18.07 -10.20
N ASN A 171 6.28 -18.96 -10.49
CA ASN A 171 7.18 -18.91 -11.65
C ASN A 171 6.46 -19.30 -12.96
N PHE A 172 5.65 -18.40 -13.50
CA PHE A 172 4.94 -18.58 -14.77
C PHE A 172 5.85 -18.47 -16.02
N ASN A 173 7.13 -18.17 -15.85
CA ASN A 173 8.07 -17.82 -16.92
C ASN A 173 8.92 -19.01 -17.39
N ALA A 174 8.27 -20.16 -17.63
CA ALA A 174 8.91 -21.44 -17.93
C ALA A 174 9.85 -21.94 -16.81
N ASN A 175 9.40 -21.79 -15.55
CA ASN A 175 10.11 -22.24 -14.35
C ASN A 175 11.50 -21.64 -14.13
N ARG A 176 11.84 -20.53 -14.81
CA ARG A 176 13.12 -19.82 -14.61
C ARG A 176 13.17 -19.09 -13.27
N GLY A 177 12.00 -18.83 -12.69
CA GLY A 177 11.83 -18.07 -11.47
C GLY A 177 11.84 -16.57 -11.74
N LEU A 178 11.27 -15.79 -10.83
CA LEU A 178 11.16 -14.34 -10.92
C LEU A 178 12.29 -13.68 -10.15
N ARG A 179 12.95 -12.71 -10.77
CA ARG A 179 14.11 -12.05 -10.19
C ARG A 179 13.87 -10.57 -9.92
N TYR A 180 14.53 -10.10 -8.88
CA TYR A 180 14.68 -8.68 -8.59
C TYR A 180 16.15 -8.40 -8.18
N ALA A 181 16.54 -7.14 -8.18
CA ALA A 181 17.84 -6.70 -7.70
C ALA A 181 17.67 -5.59 -6.66
N VAL A 182 18.56 -5.59 -5.67
CA VAL A 182 18.70 -4.51 -4.68
C VAL A 182 20.15 -4.04 -4.65
N SER A 183 20.36 -2.74 -4.58
CA SER A 183 21.67 -2.12 -4.40
C SER A 183 21.58 -0.88 -3.52
N PHE A 184 22.71 -0.50 -2.94
CA PHE A 184 22.89 0.74 -2.17
C PHE A 184 23.88 1.64 -2.88
N ASP A 185 23.59 2.94 -2.93
CA ASP A 185 24.49 4.02 -3.37
C ASP A 185 25.14 3.78 -4.75
N GLY A 186 24.42 3.09 -5.65
CA GLY A 186 24.94 2.72 -6.97
C GLY A 186 26.03 1.65 -6.96
N GLY A 187 26.24 0.96 -5.83
CA GLY A 187 27.14 -0.17 -5.66
C GLY A 187 26.65 -1.46 -6.32
N GLU A 188 27.15 -2.60 -5.86
CA GLU A 188 26.85 -3.91 -6.45
C GLU A 188 25.36 -4.29 -6.32
N GLU A 189 24.77 -4.72 -7.44
CA GLU A 189 23.41 -5.27 -7.47
C GLU A 189 23.38 -6.70 -6.94
N HIS A 190 22.68 -6.89 -5.83
CA HIS A 190 22.37 -8.22 -5.31
C HIS A 190 21.10 -8.73 -6.00
N ILE A 191 21.26 -9.68 -6.92
CA ILE A 191 20.15 -10.27 -7.67
C ILE A 191 19.58 -11.47 -6.90
N MET A 192 18.29 -11.40 -6.58
CA MET A 192 17.56 -12.49 -5.95
C MET A 192 16.60 -13.14 -6.92
N ASN A 193 16.56 -14.47 -6.93
CA ASN A 193 15.52 -15.25 -7.60
C ASN A 193 14.59 -15.84 -6.54
N ILE A 194 13.33 -15.40 -6.52
CA ILE A 194 12.42 -15.68 -5.39
C ILE A 194 11.80 -17.08 -5.42
N ASN A 195 11.79 -17.74 -6.59
CA ASN A 195 11.01 -18.97 -6.80
C ASN A 195 11.52 -19.86 -7.95
N LYS A 196 12.81 -19.81 -8.31
CA LYS A 196 13.39 -20.80 -9.26
C LYS A 196 13.35 -22.22 -8.70
N GLU A 197 13.77 -22.37 -7.45
CA GLU A 197 13.81 -23.64 -6.74
C GLU A 197 13.11 -23.46 -5.40
N TYR A 198 12.07 -24.25 -5.15
CA TYR A 198 11.34 -24.29 -3.88
C TYR A 198 10.74 -25.66 -3.64
N ASN A 199 10.57 -26.02 -2.37
CA ASN A 199 9.87 -27.24 -1.96
C ASN A 199 8.43 -26.96 -1.53
N GLN A 200 7.66 -28.04 -1.33
CA GLN A 200 6.25 -27.95 -0.94
C GLN A 200 6.04 -27.16 0.37
N ARG A 201 6.89 -27.35 1.39
CA ARG A 201 6.76 -26.64 2.67
C ARG A 201 7.01 -25.14 2.53
N GLN A 202 7.95 -24.73 1.68
CA GLN A 202 8.17 -23.31 1.37
C GLN A 202 6.94 -22.72 0.68
N MET A 203 6.40 -23.42 -0.31
CA MET A 203 5.18 -23.01 -1.02
C MET A 203 3.97 -22.91 -0.07
N GLU A 204 3.78 -23.86 0.83
CA GLU A 204 2.72 -23.83 1.86
C GLU A 204 2.86 -22.61 2.76
N ARG A 205 4.07 -22.26 3.20
CA ARG A 205 4.32 -21.06 4.00
C ARG A 205 4.03 -19.78 3.23
N TRP A 206 4.43 -19.71 1.96
CA TRP A 206 4.16 -18.54 1.11
C TRP A 206 2.66 -18.33 0.91
N GLN A 207 1.89 -19.41 0.70
CA GLN A 207 0.44 -19.35 0.58
C GLN A 207 -0.23 -18.96 1.90
N ALA A 208 0.14 -19.63 3.00
CA ALA A 208 -0.45 -19.35 4.32
C ALA A 208 -0.18 -17.92 4.80
N ASN A 209 1.00 -17.39 4.50
CA ASN A 209 1.39 -16.04 4.88
C ASN A 209 1.11 -15.01 3.79
N SER A 210 0.66 -15.39 2.60
CA SER A 210 0.52 -14.50 1.43
C SER A 210 1.77 -13.64 1.16
N ILE A 211 2.97 -14.17 1.43
CA ILE A 211 4.24 -13.43 1.28
C ILE A 211 5.40 -14.36 0.95
N ASN A 212 6.30 -13.89 0.09
CA ASN A 212 7.65 -14.42 -0.09
C ASN A 212 8.65 -13.41 0.48
N SER A 213 9.55 -13.86 1.36
CA SER A 213 10.58 -13.04 1.99
C SER A 213 11.96 -13.54 1.57
N THR A 214 12.83 -12.60 1.22
CA THR A 214 14.22 -12.86 0.84
C THR A 214 15.11 -11.82 1.49
N VAL A 215 16.30 -12.24 1.95
CA VAL A 215 17.24 -11.39 2.69
C VAL A 215 18.53 -11.28 1.89
N THR A 216 19.04 -10.05 1.76
CA THR A 216 20.36 -9.74 1.20
C THR A 216 21.20 -9.02 2.25
N THR A 217 22.52 -9.15 2.16
CA THR A 217 23.46 -8.49 3.08
C THR A 217 24.21 -7.41 2.32
N HIS A 218 24.30 -6.22 2.90
CA HIS A 218 25.00 -5.07 2.31
C HIS A 218 25.94 -4.44 3.33
N THR A 219 26.96 -3.74 2.87
CA THR A 219 27.90 -3.00 3.74
C THR A 219 27.71 -1.51 3.55
N VAL A 220 27.44 -0.79 4.64
CA VAL A 220 27.30 0.66 4.68
C VAL A 220 28.53 1.26 5.39
N PRO A 221 29.47 1.90 4.68
CA PRO A 221 30.75 2.30 5.25
C PRO A 221 30.68 3.57 6.11
N THR A 222 29.69 4.42 5.88
CA THR A 222 29.55 5.73 6.53
C THR A 222 28.13 5.92 7.02
N SER A 223 27.94 6.63 8.13
CA SER A 223 26.61 7.10 8.53
C SER A 223 26.17 8.26 7.64
N GLY A 224 24.87 8.44 7.48
CA GLY A 224 24.29 9.56 6.76
C GLY A 224 23.21 9.11 5.79
N LYS A 225 23.04 9.88 4.71
CA LYS A 225 22.05 9.58 3.68
C LYS A 225 22.57 8.49 2.74
N HIS A 226 21.72 7.52 2.46
CA HIS A 226 21.95 6.46 1.49
C HIS A 226 20.74 6.33 0.56
N THR A 227 20.99 5.75 -0.60
CA THR A 227 19.96 5.48 -1.60
C THR A 227 19.88 3.99 -1.85
N LEU A 228 18.70 3.40 -1.61
CA LEU A 228 18.40 2.02 -1.99
C LEU A 228 17.69 2.00 -3.34
N HIS A 229 18.20 1.21 -4.28
CA HIS A 229 17.52 0.91 -5.54
C HIS A 229 16.91 -0.49 -5.51
N PHE A 230 15.65 -0.59 -5.89
CA PHE A 230 14.96 -1.85 -6.15
C PHE A 230 14.61 -1.96 -7.62
N ARG A 231 14.90 -3.10 -8.23
CA ARG A 231 14.64 -3.37 -9.65
C ARG A 231 13.95 -4.69 -9.84
N ALA A 232 12.82 -4.70 -10.55
CA ALA A 232 12.25 -5.92 -11.08
C ALA A 232 13.04 -6.34 -12.32
N LEU A 233 13.55 -7.57 -12.37
CA LEU A 233 14.26 -8.13 -13.53
C LEU A 233 13.37 -9.03 -14.37
N ASP A 234 12.26 -9.49 -13.80
CA ASP A 234 11.22 -10.26 -14.47
C ASP A 234 9.85 -9.59 -14.16
N PRO A 235 8.89 -9.61 -15.11
CA PRO A 235 7.57 -9.05 -14.88
C PRO A 235 6.78 -9.85 -13.84
N GLY A 236 5.78 -9.23 -13.23
CA GLY A 236 4.90 -9.88 -12.24
C GLY A 236 5.46 -9.95 -10.81
N ILE A 237 6.63 -9.34 -10.57
CA ILE A 237 7.11 -9.03 -9.22
C ILE A 237 6.24 -7.93 -8.61
N VAL A 238 5.70 -8.17 -7.43
CA VAL A 238 4.92 -7.18 -6.67
C VAL A 238 5.59 -6.95 -5.32
N LEU A 239 6.32 -5.84 -5.21
CA LEU A 239 6.97 -5.42 -3.98
C LEU A 239 5.92 -4.91 -2.99
N GLN A 240 5.96 -5.37 -1.74
CA GLN A 240 5.04 -4.92 -0.70
C GLN A 240 5.74 -4.06 0.35
N LYS A 241 6.93 -4.48 0.83
CA LYS A 241 7.62 -3.81 1.94
C LYS A 241 9.11 -4.12 1.92
N ILE A 242 9.92 -3.16 2.40
CA ILE A 242 11.36 -3.32 2.61
C ILE A 242 11.65 -3.13 4.10
N LEU A 243 12.42 -4.05 4.68
CA LEU A 243 12.90 -3.99 6.05
C LEU A 243 14.43 -4.01 6.02
N ILE A 244 15.05 -3.01 6.62
CA ILE A 244 16.51 -2.90 6.74
C ILE A 244 16.85 -3.08 8.22
N ASP A 245 17.62 -4.10 8.53
CA ASP A 245 18.02 -4.49 9.88
C ASP A 245 19.49 -4.14 10.12
N MET A 246 19.72 -3.30 11.12
CA MET A 246 21.03 -2.90 11.64
C MET A 246 21.32 -3.56 13.00
N GLY A 247 20.58 -4.63 13.34
CA GLY A 247 20.70 -5.41 14.58
C GLY A 247 19.55 -5.20 15.57
N GLY A 248 18.56 -4.36 15.24
CA GLY A 248 17.42 -4.04 16.10
C GLY A 248 16.08 -4.61 15.64
N LEU A 249 15.99 -5.18 14.43
CA LEU A 249 14.73 -5.67 13.89
C LEU A 249 14.20 -6.87 14.69
N LYS A 250 12.94 -6.80 15.10
CA LYS A 250 12.25 -7.87 15.83
C LYS A 250 11.33 -8.68 14.93
N PRO A 251 11.21 -10.00 15.14
CA PRO A 251 10.25 -10.82 14.40
C PRO A 251 8.82 -10.31 14.59
N SER A 252 8.09 -10.15 13.50
CA SER A 252 6.69 -9.70 13.50
C SER A 252 5.97 -10.18 12.23
N TYR A 253 4.65 -10.39 12.32
CA TYR A 253 3.87 -10.95 11.20
C TYR A 253 3.70 -9.97 10.02
N LEU A 254 3.62 -8.67 10.32
CA LEU A 254 3.43 -7.58 9.36
C LEU A 254 4.75 -6.87 8.99
N GLY A 255 5.88 -7.32 9.56
CA GLY A 255 7.08 -6.50 9.66
C GLY A 255 6.94 -5.38 10.70
N ALA A 256 8.03 -4.68 10.95
CA ALA A 256 8.00 -3.52 11.84
C ALA A 256 7.07 -2.41 11.29
N PRO A 257 6.52 -1.55 12.16
CA PRO A 257 5.82 -0.34 11.71
C PRO A 257 6.73 0.51 10.83
N GLU A 258 6.14 1.23 9.87
CA GLU A 258 6.89 2.10 8.97
C GLU A 258 7.71 3.14 9.76
N SER A 259 8.96 3.33 9.33
CA SER A 259 9.88 4.27 9.97
C SER A 259 9.43 5.71 9.76
N LYS A 260 9.78 6.56 10.71
CA LYS A 260 9.54 8.00 10.60
C LYS A 260 10.32 8.58 9.41
N THR A 261 9.73 9.57 8.78
CA THR A 261 10.34 10.28 7.66
C THR A 261 10.81 11.67 8.08
N LYS A 262 11.90 12.14 7.47
CA LYS A 262 12.27 13.56 7.43
C LYS A 262 11.76 14.18 6.14
N LYS A 263 11.43 15.48 6.20
CA LYS A 263 11.13 16.32 5.04
C LYS A 263 12.37 17.09 4.64
#